data_AF-A0A5M3XR13-F1
#
_entry.id   AF-A0A5M3XR13-F1
#
_cell.length_a   1.000
_cell.length_b   1.000
_cell.length_c   1.000
_cell.angle_alpha   90.00
_cell.angle_beta   90.00
_cell.angle_gamma   90.00
#
_symmetry.space_group_name_H-M   'P 1'
#
loop_
_entity.id
_entity.type
_entity.pdbx_description
1 polymer ?
#
loop_
_entity_poly.entity_id
_entity_poly.type
_entity_poly.pdbx_seq_one_letter_code
_entity_poly.pdbx_strand_id
1 'polypeptide(L)'
;MLTTLARGEGPVGRATASAIVTALGHKQPAQRAWAIDAAKILALRGELVGADFGWALGKLVRADVVKLNRVTPALEELALCGAHHETWALLADAPPALLPEAGERPLTGLVDLLAVAVKAATFAGARVDVPGLAEIAARKGGSRMMEGACHLLQMINMR
;
A
#
# COMPACT_ATOMS: atom_id res chain seq x y z
N MET A 1 24.09 0.80 2.11
CA MET A 1 24.12 1.01 0.64
C MET A 1 22.75 1.37 0.04
N LEU A 2 21.76 1.83 0.83
CA LEU A 2 20.51 2.42 0.32
C LEU A 2 20.59 3.96 0.17
N THR A 3 21.49 4.60 0.93
CA THR A 3 21.73 6.05 0.89
C THR A 3 22.27 6.56 -0.44
N THR A 4 22.93 5.70 -1.23
CA THR A 4 23.49 6.08 -2.54
C THR A 4 22.41 6.08 -3.64
N LEU A 5 21.37 5.23 -3.52
CA LEU A 5 20.22 5.26 -4.42
C LEU A 5 19.32 6.48 -4.16
N ALA A 6 19.23 6.92 -2.90
CA ALA A 6 18.51 8.14 -2.51
C ALA A 6 19.20 9.46 -2.95
N ARG A 7 20.40 9.38 -3.55
CA ARG A 7 21.17 10.52 -4.07
C ARG A 7 21.22 10.59 -5.60
N GLY A 8 20.59 9.66 -6.32
CA GLY A 8 20.48 9.76 -7.77
C GLY A 8 19.48 10.85 -8.16
N GLU A 9 19.94 11.89 -8.84
CA GLU A 9 19.12 13.01 -9.36
C GLU A 9 18.26 12.60 -10.59
N GLY A 10 17.70 11.39 -10.58
CA GLY A 10 16.60 11.01 -11.47
C GLY A 10 15.28 11.17 -10.72
N PRO A 11 14.16 11.49 -11.39
CA PRO A 11 12.85 11.47 -10.74
C PRO A 11 12.66 10.13 -10.03
N VAL A 12 12.20 10.16 -8.78
CA VAL A 12 11.86 8.96 -8.01
C VAL A 12 10.79 8.21 -8.79
N GLY A 13 11.25 7.22 -9.56
CA GLY A 13 10.41 6.41 -10.42
C GLY A 13 10.22 5.01 -9.86
N ARG A 14 9.55 4.17 -10.66
CA ARG A 14 9.23 2.78 -10.32
C ARG A 14 10.41 1.93 -9.81
N ALA A 15 11.63 2.20 -10.26
CA ALA A 15 12.81 1.48 -9.78
C ALA A 15 13.09 1.76 -8.29
N THR A 16 13.09 3.04 -7.90
CA THR A 16 13.26 3.47 -6.50
C THR A 16 12.09 3.00 -5.65
N ALA A 17 10.86 3.17 -6.14
CA ALA A 17 9.67 2.68 -5.47
C ALA A 17 9.75 1.16 -5.21
N SER A 18 10.18 0.37 -6.21
CA SER A 18 10.37 -1.07 -6.06
C SER A 18 11.42 -1.42 -5.03
N ALA A 19 12.58 -0.73 -5.03
CA ALA A 19 13.62 -0.97 -4.05
C ALA A 19 13.15 -0.69 -2.61
N ILE A 20 12.45 0.42 -2.39
CA ILE A 20 11.90 0.77 -1.08
C ILE A 20 10.84 -0.24 -0.66
N VAL A 21 9.89 -0.60 -1.52
CA VAL A 21 8.83 -1.59 -1.21
C VAL A 21 9.43 -2.97 -0.89
N THR A 22 10.45 -3.41 -1.63
CA THR A 22 11.19 -4.64 -1.30
C THR A 22 11.82 -4.55 0.10
N ALA A 23 12.43 -3.41 0.44
CA ALA A 23 13.04 -3.20 1.75
C ALA A 23 12.02 -3.12 2.90
N LEU A 24 10.84 -2.52 2.67
CA LEU A 24 9.71 -2.52 3.62
C LEU A 24 9.19 -3.94 3.88
N GLY A 25 9.23 -4.81 2.87
CA GLY A 25 8.87 -6.23 2.99
C GLY A 25 9.96 -7.14 3.56
N HIS A 26 11.13 -6.60 3.93
CA HIS A 26 12.29 -7.39 4.27
C HIS A 26 12.11 -8.19 5.57
N LYS A 27 12.69 -9.39 5.65
CA LYS A 27 12.54 -10.28 6.83
C LYS A 27 13.18 -9.70 8.11
N GLN A 28 14.27 -8.95 7.97
CA GLN A 28 14.99 -8.34 9.10
C GLN A 28 14.33 -7.01 9.51
N PRO A 29 13.95 -6.84 10.79
CA PRO A 29 13.34 -5.60 11.29
C PRO A 29 14.18 -4.35 11.05
N ALA A 30 15.51 -4.43 11.23
CA ALA A 30 16.41 -3.29 11.03
C ALA A 30 16.38 -2.75 9.59
N GLN A 31 16.32 -3.63 8.60
CA GLN A 31 16.21 -3.22 7.19
C GLN A 31 14.86 -2.56 6.89
N ARG A 32 13.78 -3.02 7.54
CA ARG A 32 12.47 -2.39 7.42
C ARG A 32 12.46 -1.00 8.04
N ALA A 33 13.06 -0.83 9.21
CA ALA A 33 13.16 0.47 9.87
C ALA A 33 13.89 1.50 8.97
N TRP A 34 15.02 1.13 8.38
CA TRP A 34 15.72 2.01 7.43
C TRP A 34 14.90 2.34 6.19
N ALA A 35 14.09 1.39 5.70
CA ALA A 35 13.18 1.63 4.58
C ALA A 35 12.03 2.58 4.95
N ILE A 36 11.51 2.47 6.17
CA ILE A 36 10.51 3.39 6.72
C ILE A 36 11.09 4.79 6.83
N ASP A 37 12.29 4.96 7.38
CA ASP A 37 12.96 6.26 7.48
C ASP A 37 13.20 6.88 6.09
N ALA A 38 13.65 6.07 5.13
CA ALA A 38 13.79 6.52 3.74
C ALA A 38 12.45 6.95 3.13
N ALA A 39 11.38 6.18 3.33
CA ALA A 39 10.05 6.52 2.85
C ALA A 39 9.49 7.80 3.51
N LYS A 40 9.74 8.02 4.81
CA LYS A 40 9.40 9.28 5.50
C LYS A 40 10.13 10.48 4.86
N ILE A 41 11.41 10.33 4.53
CA ILE A 41 12.18 11.38 3.83
C ILE A 41 11.60 11.66 2.45
N LEU A 42 11.23 10.63 1.68
CA LEU A 42 10.61 10.80 0.37
C LEU A 42 9.24 11.49 0.47
N ALA A 43 8.42 11.14 1.47
CA ALA A 43 7.15 11.80 1.72
C ALA A 43 7.34 13.29 2.05
N LEU A 44 8.28 13.63 2.94
CA LEU A 44 8.62 15.02 3.27
C LEU A 44 9.08 15.85 2.06
N ARG A 45 9.66 15.19 1.05
CA ARG A 45 10.10 15.82 -0.20
C ARG A 45 9.03 15.85 -1.30
N GLY A 46 7.86 15.25 -1.07
CA GLY A 46 6.84 15.07 -2.10
C GLY A 46 7.23 14.07 -3.19
N GLU A 47 8.20 13.20 -2.91
CA GLU A 47 8.77 12.22 -3.84
C GLU A 47 8.19 10.80 -3.64
N LEU A 48 7.34 10.60 -2.62
CA LEU A 48 6.58 9.35 -2.44
C LEU A 48 5.36 9.35 -3.37
N VAL A 49 5.60 9.13 -4.66
CA VAL A 49 4.58 9.13 -5.70
C VAL A 49 3.69 7.89 -5.56
N GLY A 50 2.44 8.08 -5.13
CA GLY A 50 1.47 7.00 -4.88
C GLY A 50 1.36 5.97 -6.01
N ALA A 51 1.23 6.43 -7.26
CA ALA A 51 1.10 5.56 -8.42
C ALA A 51 2.29 4.60 -8.62
N ASP A 52 3.52 5.08 -8.43
CA ASP A 52 4.72 4.27 -8.63
C ASP A 52 4.93 3.26 -7.49
N PHE A 53 4.64 3.68 -6.26
CA PHE A 53 4.71 2.80 -5.10
C PHE A 53 3.57 1.78 -5.05
N GLY A 54 2.36 2.17 -5.47
CA GLY A 54 1.19 1.29 -5.56
C GLY A 54 1.40 0.22 -6.64
N TRP A 55 1.92 0.62 -7.80
CA TRP A 55 2.35 -0.31 -8.85
C TRP A 55 3.43 -1.28 -8.34
N ALA A 56 4.46 -0.78 -7.66
CA ALA A 56 5.55 -1.59 -7.13
C ALA A 56 5.04 -2.61 -6.09
N LEU A 57 4.18 -2.18 -5.16
CA LEU A 57 3.56 -3.06 -4.18
C LEU A 57 2.76 -4.18 -4.84
N GLY A 58 1.87 -3.83 -5.78
CA GLY A 58 1.09 -4.82 -6.52
C GLY A 58 1.95 -5.86 -7.25
N LYS A 59 2.98 -5.39 -7.96
CA LYS A 59 3.91 -6.27 -8.70
C LYS A 59 4.72 -7.18 -7.80
N LEU A 60 5.31 -6.64 -6.73
CA LEU A 60 6.21 -7.39 -5.86
C LEU A 60 5.46 -8.40 -4.98
N VAL A 61 4.22 -8.11 -4.61
CA VAL A 61 3.36 -9.06 -3.89
C VAL A 61 2.93 -10.21 -4.81
N ARG A 62 2.48 -9.91 -6.04
CA ARG A 62 2.11 -10.96 -7.02
C ARG A 62 3.30 -11.83 -7.43
N ALA A 63 4.51 -11.27 -7.47
CA ALA A 63 5.73 -12.00 -7.73
C ALA A 63 6.29 -12.77 -6.51
N ASP A 64 5.58 -12.78 -5.38
CA ASP A 64 5.98 -13.38 -4.10
C ASP A 64 7.30 -12.84 -3.50
N VAL A 65 7.78 -11.70 -3.99
CA VAL A 65 9.00 -11.03 -3.49
C VAL A 65 8.73 -10.34 -2.15
N VAL A 66 7.53 -9.79 -1.98
CA VAL A 66 7.10 -9.09 -0.77
C VAL A 66 5.88 -9.77 -0.17
N LYS A 67 5.92 -10.03 1.14
CA LYS A 67 4.79 -10.59 1.88
C LYS A 67 3.97 -9.46 2.49
N LEU A 68 2.64 -9.48 2.29
CA LEU A 68 1.73 -8.46 2.82
C LEU A 68 1.87 -8.29 4.34
N ASN A 69 1.92 -9.39 5.09
CA ASN A 69 2.10 -9.33 6.55
C ASN A 69 3.38 -8.62 7.04
N ARG A 70 4.38 -8.43 6.18
CA ARG A 70 5.62 -7.70 6.52
C ARG A 70 5.56 -6.23 6.15
N VAL A 71 4.94 -5.92 5.02
CA VAL A 71 4.86 -4.55 4.50
C VAL A 71 3.72 -3.76 5.17
N THR A 72 2.60 -4.40 5.51
CA THR A 72 1.43 -3.74 6.10
C THR A 72 1.74 -2.94 7.37
N PRO A 73 2.47 -3.47 8.38
CA PRO A 73 2.80 -2.68 9.57
C PRO A 73 3.69 -1.47 9.27
N ALA A 74 4.56 -1.57 8.25
CA ALA A 74 5.42 -0.47 7.85
C ALA A 74 4.63 0.65 7.16
N LEU A 75 3.64 0.29 6.34
CA LEU A 75 2.71 1.26 5.74
C LEU A 75 1.82 1.92 6.79
N GLU A 76 1.37 1.15 7.79
CA GLU A 76 0.62 1.71 8.91
C GLU A 76 1.44 2.74 9.69
N GLU A 77 2.71 2.44 9.97
CA GLU A 77 3.62 3.38 10.63
C GLU A 77 3.81 4.67 9.81
N LEU A 78 3.98 4.54 8.49
CA LEU A 78 4.10 5.70 7.59
C LEU A 78 2.86 6.60 7.66
N ALA A 79 1.67 6.01 7.62
CA ALA A 79 0.43 6.77 7.76
C ALA A 79 0.35 7.50 9.11
N LEU A 80 0.73 6.84 10.21
CA LEU A 80 0.70 7.43 11.55
C LEU A 80 1.79 8.50 11.77
N CYS A 81 2.87 8.47 11.01
CA CYS A 81 4.00 9.40 11.10
C CYS A 81 3.89 10.60 10.14
N GLY A 82 2.69 10.90 9.63
CA GLY A 82 2.43 12.09 8.83
C GLY A 82 2.45 11.89 7.31
N ALA A 83 2.79 10.70 6.80
CA ALA A 83 2.72 10.36 5.38
C ALA A 83 1.37 9.72 5.00
N HIS A 84 0.27 10.16 5.64
CA HIS A 84 -1.05 9.53 5.46
C HIS A 84 -1.64 9.79 4.07
N HIS A 85 -1.41 10.95 3.47
CA HIS A 85 -1.86 11.27 2.12
C HIS A 85 -1.16 10.39 1.08
N GLU A 86 0.17 10.26 1.18
CA GLU A 86 1.00 9.47 0.27
C GLU A 86 0.74 7.97 0.45
N THR A 87 0.58 7.52 1.70
CA THR A 87 0.22 6.14 2.01
C THR A 87 -1.16 5.79 1.48
N TRP A 88 -2.14 6.70 1.62
CA TRP A 88 -3.45 6.52 1.01
C TRP A 88 -3.37 6.46 -0.52
N ALA A 89 -2.67 7.39 -1.17
CA ALA A 89 -2.54 7.41 -2.62
C ALA A 89 -1.91 6.11 -3.16
N LEU A 90 -0.83 5.63 -2.52
CA LEU A 90 -0.23 4.33 -2.80
C LEU A 90 -1.25 3.19 -2.69
N LEU A 91 -1.99 3.15 -1.58
CA LEU A 91 -2.96 2.10 -1.28
C LEU A 91 -4.25 2.21 -2.10
N ALA A 92 -4.53 3.35 -2.73
CA ALA A 92 -5.64 3.54 -3.65
C ALA A 92 -5.28 3.10 -5.08
N ASP A 93 -3.99 3.16 -5.45
CA ASP A 93 -3.48 2.71 -6.76
C ASP A 93 -3.06 1.23 -6.79
N ALA A 94 -2.67 0.67 -5.64
CA ALA A 94 -2.36 -0.75 -5.48
C ALA A 94 -3.56 -1.75 -5.60
N PRO A 95 -4.82 -1.44 -5.25
CA PRO A 95 -5.91 -2.41 -5.14
C PRO A 95 -6.15 -3.22 -6.42
N PRO A 96 -6.26 -2.63 -7.63
CA PRO A 96 -6.50 -3.42 -8.84
C PRO A 96 -5.45 -4.53 -9.06
N ALA A 97 -4.21 -4.29 -8.60
CA ALA A 97 -3.11 -5.23 -8.71
C ALA A 97 -3.02 -6.25 -7.55
N LEU A 98 -3.82 -6.10 -6.49
CA LEU A 98 -3.82 -6.98 -5.32
C LEU A 98 -5.13 -7.76 -5.14
N LEU A 99 -6.19 -7.34 -5.83
CA LEU A 99 -7.47 -8.02 -5.78
C LEU A 99 -7.36 -9.36 -6.52
N PRO A 100 -7.95 -10.44 -5.95
CA PRO A 100 -7.92 -11.77 -6.55
C PRO A 100 -8.73 -11.79 -7.85
N GLU A 101 -8.22 -12.51 -8.86
CA GLU A 101 -9.00 -12.78 -10.07
C GLU A 101 -10.16 -13.73 -9.78
N ALA A 102 -11.07 -13.87 -10.75
CA ALA A 102 -12.25 -14.70 -10.58
C ALA A 102 -11.90 -16.16 -10.31
N GLY A 103 -12.15 -16.62 -9.08
CA GLY A 103 -11.89 -18.00 -8.64
C GLY A 103 -10.58 -18.17 -7.86
N GLU A 104 -9.79 -17.11 -7.68
CA GLU A 104 -8.56 -17.17 -6.88
C GLU A 104 -8.82 -16.95 -5.39
N ARG A 105 -8.00 -17.59 -4.56
CA ARG A 105 -8.02 -17.34 -3.11
C ARG A 105 -7.42 -15.95 -2.83
N PRO A 106 -8.02 -15.18 -1.90
CA PRO A 106 -7.46 -13.90 -1.49
C PRO A 106 -6.03 -14.04 -0.95
N LEU A 107 -5.20 -13.03 -1.21
CA LEU A 107 -3.85 -12.96 -0.65
C LEU A 107 -3.90 -12.87 0.88
N THR A 108 -3.08 -13.68 1.55
CA THR A 108 -2.95 -13.64 3.01
C THR A 108 -2.46 -12.27 3.47
N GLY A 109 -3.21 -11.61 4.36
CA GLY A 109 -2.89 -10.26 4.86
C GLY A 109 -3.50 -9.11 4.05
N LEU A 110 -4.29 -9.40 3.02
CA LEU A 110 -5.00 -8.37 2.26
C LEU A 110 -6.00 -7.59 3.13
N VAL A 111 -6.69 -8.27 4.05
CA VAL A 111 -7.64 -7.63 4.97
C VAL A 111 -6.95 -6.59 5.86
N ASP A 112 -5.79 -6.93 6.41
CA ASP A 112 -5.01 -6.02 7.25
C ASP A 112 -4.53 -4.81 6.43
N LEU A 113 -4.12 -5.03 5.17
CA LEU A 113 -3.75 -3.94 4.26
C LEU A 113 -4.93 -2.99 4.00
N LEU A 114 -6.14 -3.52 3.77
CA LEU A 114 -7.35 -2.72 3.57
C LEU A 114 -7.71 -1.91 4.84
N ALA A 115 -7.53 -2.49 6.03
CA ALA A 115 -7.72 -1.77 7.29
C ALA A 115 -6.73 -0.59 7.45
N VAL A 116 -5.48 -0.76 7.01
CA VAL A 116 -4.50 0.33 6.95
C VAL A 116 -4.90 1.38 5.91
N ALA A 117 -5.40 0.98 4.74
CA ALA A 117 -5.88 1.90 3.70
C ALA A 117 -7.02 2.79 4.22
N VAL A 118 -8.01 2.19 4.90
CA VAL A 118 -9.09 2.89 5.61
C VAL A 118 -8.55 3.92 6.59
N LYS A 119 -7.59 3.52 7.41
CA LYS A 119 -7.01 4.38 8.44
C LYS A 119 -6.27 5.56 7.80
N ALA A 120 -5.46 5.29 6.78
CA ALA A 120 -4.75 6.31 6.02
C ALA A 120 -5.72 7.29 5.33
N ALA A 121 -6.79 6.78 4.70
CA ALA A 121 -7.83 7.61 4.08
C ALA A 121 -8.52 8.54 5.08
N THR A 122 -8.83 8.00 6.27
CA THR A 122 -9.48 8.76 7.35
C THR A 122 -8.57 9.91 7.82
N PHE A 123 -7.28 9.65 8.00
CA PHE A 123 -6.31 10.70 8.36
C PHE A 123 -6.06 11.70 7.23
N ALA A 124 -6.10 11.26 5.98
CA ALA A 124 -5.98 12.12 4.80
C ALA A 124 -7.23 12.93 4.48
N GLY A 125 -8.37 12.67 5.13
CA GLY A 125 -9.65 13.29 4.78
C GLY A 125 -10.07 13.04 3.33
N ALA A 126 -9.52 12.00 2.68
CA ALA A 126 -9.66 11.76 1.26
C ALA A 126 -10.99 11.05 0.94
N ARG A 127 -11.80 11.66 0.07
CA ARG A 127 -12.94 11.04 -0.61
C ARG A 127 -12.53 10.68 -2.03
N VAL A 128 -12.22 9.42 -2.32
CA VAL A 128 -11.97 9.00 -3.71
C VAL A 128 -12.44 7.57 -3.94
N ASP A 129 -13.08 7.38 -5.09
CA ASP A 129 -13.66 6.13 -5.57
C ASP A 129 -12.57 5.14 -5.94
N VAL A 130 -12.50 4.02 -5.21
CA VAL A 130 -11.51 2.96 -5.46
C VAL A 130 -12.03 2.06 -6.59
N PRO A 131 -11.42 2.09 -7.78
CA PRO A 131 -11.90 1.31 -8.92
C PRO A 131 -11.80 -0.20 -8.64
N GLY A 132 -12.87 -0.95 -8.93
CA GLY A 132 -12.94 -2.41 -8.73
C GLY A 132 -13.36 -2.86 -7.33
N LEU A 133 -13.49 -1.95 -6.36
CA LEU A 133 -13.93 -2.26 -5.00
C LEU A 133 -15.41 -2.66 -4.93
N ALA A 134 -16.27 -1.97 -5.70
CA ALA A 134 -17.71 -2.22 -5.73
C ALA A 134 -18.06 -3.59 -6.34
N GLU A 135 -17.34 -4.03 -7.37
CA GLU A 135 -17.53 -5.36 -7.97
C GLU A 135 -17.17 -6.48 -6.99
N ILE A 136 -16.21 -6.25 -6.09
CA ILE A 136 -15.77 -7.24 -5.11
C ILE A 136 -16.69 -7.26 -3.89
N ALA A 137 -17.19 -6.10 -3.46
CA ALA A 137 -18.25 -6.02 -2.45
C ALA A 137 -19.54 -6.70 -2.92
N ALA A 138 -19.81 -6.71 -4.23
CA ALA A 138 -20.95 -7.41 -4.82
C ALA A 138 -20.75 -8.94 -4.98
N ARG A 139 -19.52 -9.45 -4.85
CA ARG A 139 -19.21 -10.89 -4.97
C ARG A 139 -19.47 -11.61 -3.65
N LYS A 140 -20.66 -12.20 -3.56
CA LYS A 140 -21.12 -13.10 -2.50
C LYS A 140 -20.14 -14.28 -2.34
N GLY A 141 -19.14 -14.18 -1.45
CA GLY A 141 -18.14 -15.25 -1.24
C GLY A 141 -16.71 -14.80 -0.96
N GLY A 142 -16.41 -13.50 -0.95
CA GLY A 142 -15.21 -13.02 -0.25
C GLY A 142 -15.31 -13.42 1.23
N SER A 143 -14.20 -13.81 1.87
CA SER A 143 -14.20 -14.03 3.32
C SER A 143 -14.93 -12.86 3.98
N ARG A 144 -15.98 -13.09 4.77
CA ARG A 144 -16.87 -12.04 5.34
C ARG A 144 -16.12 -10.84 5.95
N MET A 145 -14.89 -11.06 6.40
CA MET A 145 -13.97 -10.03 6.89
C MET A 145 -13.47 -9.08 5.77
N MET A 146 -13.18 -9.61 4.59
CA MET A 146 -12.83 -8.85 3.37
C MET A 146 -14.03 -8.09 2.82
N GLU A 147 -15.23 -8.70 2.83
CA GLU A 147 -16.48 -8.00 2.49
C GLU A 147 -16.73 -6.82 3.44
N GLY A 148 -16.51 -6.99 4.75
CA GLY A 148 -16.61 -5.91 5.74
C GLY A 148 -15.60 -4.78 5.51
N ALA A 149 -14.33 -5.11 5.22
CA ALA A 149 -13.31 -4.12 4.93
C ALA A 149 -13.58 -3.36 3.61
N CYS A 150 -14.03 -4.06 2.56
CA CYS A 150 -14.46 -3.44 1.30
C CYS A 150 -15.66 -2.51 1.51
N HIS A 151 -16.67 -2.96 2.26
CA HIS A 151 -17.83 -2.15 2.56
C HIS A 151 -17.46 -0.88 3.33
N LEU A 152 -16.55 -0.99 4.29
CA LEU A 152 -16.07 0.16 5.06
C LEU A 152 -15.27 1.16 4.21
N LEU A 153 -14.45 0.68 3.28
CA LEU A 153 -13.79 1.53 2.27
C LEU A 153 -14.79 2.24 1.36
N GLN A 154 -15.83 1.53 0.92
CA GLN A 154 -16.90 2.13 0.11
C GLN A 154 -17.65 3.23 0.87
N MET A 155 -17.90 3.05 2.17
CA MET A 155 -18.55 4.06 3.00
C MET A 155 -17.71 5.34 3.16
N ILE A 156 -16.37 5.22 3.22
CA ILE A 156 -15.47 6.39 3.31
C ILE A 156 -15.51 7.21 2.01
N ASN A 157 -15.69 6.54 0.87
CA ASN A 157 -15.80 7.24 -0.40
C ASN A 157 -17.15 7.98 -0.58
N MET A 158 -18.22 7.52 0.06
CA MET A 158 -19.56 8.10 -0.11
C MET A 158 -19.87 9.30 0.82
N ARG A 159 -18.98 9.66 1.75
CA ARG A 159 -19.25 10.67 2.79
C ARG A 159 -18.64 12.02 2.49
#